data_AF-A0A7V9ZLX6-F1
#
_entry.id   AF-A0A7V9ZLX6-F1
#
_cell.length_a   1.000
_cell.length_b   1.000
_cell.length_c   1.000
_cell.angle_alpha   90.00
_cell.angle_beta   90.00
_cell.angle_gamma   90.00
#
_symmetry.space_group_name_H-M   'P 1'
#
loop_
_entity.id
_entity.type
_entity.pdbx_description
1 polymer ?
#
loop_
_entity_poly.entity_id
_entity_poly.type
_entity_poly.pdbx_seq_one_letter_code
_entity_poly.pdbx_strand_id
1 'polypeptide(L)'
;HNSSKTIENVKEFIQFLGSESICLEANVHDKQAALVSHIPSILSKSYLDFVEAVDPESMKISGPGFQTFTRLAHDNPQMRNEITDCNQRIIEKYLTEWLEFLKQRHT
;
A
#
# COMPACT_ATOMS: atom_id res chain seq x y z
N HIS A 1 -15.12 -5.26 21.47
CA HIS A 1 -13.80 -4.67 21.80
C HIS A 1 -12.97 -5.70 22.55
N ASN A 2 -11.66 -5.72 22.30
CA ASN A 2 -10.74 -6.65 22.98
C ASN A 2 -10.43 -6.14 24.40
N SER A 3 -10.25 -7.05 25.35
CA SER A 3 -9.83 -6.67 26.71
C SER A 3 -8.38 -6.21 26.73
N SER A 4 -8.01 -5.34 27.69
CA SER A 4 -6.62 -4.91 27.86
C SER A 4 -5.67 -6.09 28.07
N LYS A 5 -6.13 -7.15 28.76
CA LYS A 5 -5.32 -8.37 28.96
C LYS A 5 -5.09 -9.12 27.66
N THR A 6 -6.08 -9.17 26.77
CA THR A 6 -5.94 -9.77 25.43
C THR A 6 -4.92 -9.00 24.60
N ILE A 7 -4.98 -7.67 24.60
CA ILE A 7 -4.04 -6.82 23.86
C ILE A 7 -2.61 -7.04 24.37
N GLU A 8 -2.42 -7.07 25.69
CA GLU A 8 -1.09 -7.28 26.28
C GLU A 8 -0.51 -8.65 25.93
N ASN A 9 -1.32 -9.73 26.02
CA ASN A 9 -0.85 -11.07 25.67
C ASN A 9 -0.42 -11.16 24.18
N VAL A 10 -1.15 -10.49 23.27
CA VAL A 10 -0.79 -10.45 21.84
C VAL A 10 0.50 -9.65 21.64
N LYS A 11 0.66 -8.54 22.36
CA LYS A 11 1.87 -7.71 22.32
C LYS A 11 3.09 -8.50 22.78
N GLU A 12 3.01 -9.16 23.93
CA GLU A 12 4.07 -10.03 24.47
C GLU A 12 4.42 -11.15 23.50
N PHE A 13 3.40 -11.77 22.86
CA PHE A 13 3.62 -12.80 21.85
C PHE A 13 4.37 -12.27 20.62
N ILE A 14 3.97 -11.12 20.07
CA ILE A 14 4.66 -10.49 18.92
C ILE A 14 6.12 -10.14 19.29
N GLN A 15 6.35 -9.63 20.49
CA GLN A 15 7.69 -9.31 21.00
C GLN A 15 8.55 -10.56 21.21
N PHE A 16 7.95 -11.65 21.71
CA PHE A 16 8.63 -12.94 21.84
C PHE A 16 9.12 -13.48 20.49
N LEU A 17 8.40 -13.20 19.40
CA LEU A 17 8.83 -13.54 18.03
C LEU A 17 9.97 -12.65 17.50
N GLY A 18 10.42 -11.65 18.27
CA GLY A 18 11.50 -10.73 17.90
C GLY A 18 11.05 -9.48 17.15
N SER A 19 9.75 -9.22 17.05
CA SER A 19 9.19 -8.07 16.35
C SER A 19 8.90 -6.91 17.30
N GLU A 20 9.00 -5.68 16.80
CA GLU A 20 8.49 -4.50 17.49
C GLU A 20 7.02 -4.27 17.13
N SER A 21 6.19 -3.99 18.14
CA SER A 21 4.75 -3.76 17.98
C SER A 21 4.39 -2.31 18.29
N ILE A 22 3.62 -1.66 17.41
CA ILE A 22 3.04 -0.34 17.66
C ILE A 22 1.53 -0.51 17.79
N CYS A 23 0.96 -0.02 18.90
CA CYS A 23 -0.49 -0.01 19.09
C CYS A 23 -1.06 1.30 18.56
N LEU A 24 -2.02 1.21 17.64
CA LEU A 24 -2.67 2.34 17.01
C LEU A 24 -4.19 2.20 17.11
N GLU A 25 -4.88 3.34 17.16
CA GLU A 25 -6.32 3.37 16.91
C GLU A 25 -6.59 2.93 15.47
N ALA A 26 -7.67 2.18 15.25
CA ALA A 26 -7.98 1.58 13.94
C ALA A 26 -8.03 2.64 12.82
N ASN A 27 -8.63 3.79 13.08
CA ASN A 27 -8.71 4.88 12.11
C ASN A 27 -7.35 5.54 11.79
N VAL A 28 -6.39 5.51 12.72
CA VAL A 28 -5.03 6.02 12.52
C VAL A 28 -4.25 5.01 11.69
N HIS A 29 -4.36 3.72 12.03
CA HIS A 29 -3.79 2.63 11.25
C HIS A 29 -4.25 2.72 9.78
N ASP A 30 -5.55 2.79 9.52
CA ASP A 30 -6.06 2.75 8.15
C ASP A 30 -5.60 3.95 7.32
N LYS A 31 -5.50 5.14 7.92
CA LYS A 31 -4.94 6.32 7.26
C LYS A 31 -3.46 6.15 6.92
N GLN A 32 -2.66 5.68 7.88
CA GLN A 32 -1.23 5.51 7.68
C GLN A 32 -0.94 4.38 6.68
N ALA A 33 -1.60 3.22 6.84
CA ALA A 33 -1.50 2.08 5.95
C ALA A 33 -1.93 2.41 4.52
N ALA A 34 -2.96 3.24 4.33
CA ALA A 34 -3.33 3.72 2.99
C ALA A 34 -2.14 4.41 2.30
N LEU A 35 -1.46 5.32 2.99
CA LEU A 35 -0.35 6.10 2.43
C LEU A 35 0.91 5.27 2.18
N VAL A 36 1.30 4.41 3.12
CA VAL A 36 2.61 3.74 3.08
C VAL A 36 2.57 2.29 2.59
N SER A 37 1.38 1.71 2.38
CA SER A 37 1.24 0.31 1.98
C SER A 37 0.24 0.13 0.84
N HIS A 38 -1.01 0.57 1.01
CA HIS A 38 -2.08 0.26 0.06
C HIS A 38 -1.90 1.00 -1.26
N ILE A 39 -1.70 2.33 -1.21
CA ILE A 39 -1.48 3.16 -2.40
C ILE A 39 -0.21 2.71 -3.16
N PRO A 40 0.95 2.49 -2.51
CA PRO A 40 2.12 1.93 -3.19
C PRO A 40 1.84 0.62 -3.96
N SER A 41 1.06 -0.30 -3.38
CA SER A 41 0.69 -1.55 -4.06
C SER A 41 -0.20 -1.29 -5.30
N ILE A 42 -1.19 -0.40 -5.18
CA ILE A 42 -2.06 0.01 -6.30
C ILE A 42 -1.21 0.65 -7.40
N LEU A 43 -0.36 1.62 -7.08
CA LEU A 43 0.49 2.32 -8.05
C LEU A 43 1.45 1.37 -8.76
N SER A 44 2.04 0.43 -8.03
CA SER A 44 2.93 -0.60 -8.59
C SER A 44 2.23 -1.40 -9.69
N LYS A 45 1.00 -1.87 -9.43
CA LYS A 45 0.19 -2.63 -10.40
C LYS A 45 -0.31 -1.75 -11.54
N SER A 46 -0.94 -0.62 -11.23
CA SER A 46 -1.52 0.27 -12.24
C SER A 46 -0.47 0.86 -13.19
N TYR A 47 0.75 1.12 -12.70
CA TYR A 47 1.81 1.63 -13.56
C TYR A 47 2.40 0.55 -14.47
N LEU A 48 2.58 -0.68 -13.97
CA LEU A 48 2.96 -1.80 -14.83
C LEU A 48 1.92 -2.01 -15.94
N ASP A 49 0.64 -2.03 -15.59
CA ASP A 49 -0.46 -2.18 -16.55
C ASP A 49 -0.47 -1.05 -17.59
N PHE A 50 -0.21 0.18 -17.15
CA PHE A 50 -0.10 1.32 -18.05
C PHE A 50 1.06 1.18 -19.03
N VAL A 51 2.24 0.78 -18.55
CA VAL A 51 3.43 0.59 -19.40
C VAL A 51 3.19 -0.52 -20.43
N GLU A 52 2.66 -1.66 -20.00
CA GLU A 52 2.31 -2.77 -20.89
C GLU A 52 1.24 -2.37 -21.92
N ALA A 53 0.28 -1.51 -21.56
CA ALA A 53 -0.76 -1.05 -22.47
C ALA A 53 -0.26 -0.02 -23.49
N VAL A 54 0.70 0.84 -23.12
CA VAL A 54 1.20 1.93 -23.98
C VAL A 54 2.31 1.46 -24.92
N ASP A 55 3.32 0.79 -24.38
CA ASP A 55 4.46 0.29 -25.14
C ASP A 55 5.05 -0.95 -24.47
N PRO A 56 4.56 -2.16 -24.80
CA PRO A 56 5.07 -3.41 -24.24
C PRO A 56 6.56 -3.62 -24.46
N GLU A 57 7.12 -3.06 -25.54
CA GLU A 57 8.53 -3.23 -25.90
C GLU A 57 9.47 -2.50 -24.92
N SER A 58 8.97 -1.47 -24.24
CA SER A 58 9.71 -0.74 -23.19
C SER A 58 10.16 -1.65 -22.04
N MET A 59 9.49 -2.79 -21.82
CA MET A 59 9.90 -3.79 -20.82
C MET A 59 11.30 -4.36 -21.12
N LYS A 60 11.73 -4.40 -22.38
CA LYS A 60 13.06 -4.90 -22.80
C LYS A 60 14.22 -4.04 -22.30
N ILE A 61 13.96 -2.77 -21.98
CA ILE A 61 14.95 -1.83 -21.44
C ILE A 61 14.71 -1.52 -19.95
N SER A 62 13.82 -2.27 -19.29
CA SER A 62 13.50 -2.05 -17.88
C SER A 62 14.72 -2.26 -16.97
N GLY A 63 15.06 -1.23 -16.20
CA GLY A 63 16.16 -1.26 -15.24
C GLY A 63 15.73 -1.71 -13.83
N PRO A 64 16.69 -1.91 -12.91
CA PRO A 64 16.42 -2.34 -11.53
C PRO A 64 15.47 -1.42 -10.76
N GLY A 65 15.46 -0.12 -11.06
CA GLY A 65 14.54 0.84 -10.43
C GLY A 65 13.08 0.59 -10.81
N PHE A 66 12.80 0.36 -12.10
CA PHE A 66 11.47 0.00 -12.57
C PHE A 66 11.00 -1.34 -11.98
N GLN A 67 11.88 -2.34 -11.98
CA GLN A 67 11.59 -3.66 -11.40
C GLN A 67 11.30 -3.57 -9.90
N THR A 68 12.03 -2.71 -9.17
CA THR A 68 11.78 -2.45 -7.74
C THR A 68 10.44 -1.76 -7.53
N PHE A 69 10.13 -0.75 -8.35
CA PHE A 69 8.87 -0.01 -8.27
C PHE A 69 7.65 -0.90 -8.59
N THR A 70 7.77 -1.77 -9.59
CA THR A 70 6.70 -2.68 -10.04
C THR A 70 6.68 -4.02 -9.31
N ARG A 71 7.60 -4.25 -8.35
CA ARG A 71 7.71 -5.53 -7.64
C ARG A 71 6.40 -5.99 -6.97
N LEU A 72 5.60 -5.04 -6.45
CA LEU A 72 4.33 -5.33 -5.75
C LEU A 72 3.18 -5.63 -6.72
N ALA A 73 3.34 -5.39 -8.03
CA ALA A 73 2.33 -5.72 -9.03
C ALA A 73 2.02 -7.23 -9.07
N HIS A 74 2.98 -8.06 -8.66
CA HIS A 74 2.86 -9.52 -8.62
C HIS A 74 2.32 -10.07 -7.30
N ASP A 75 1.95 -9.22 -6.33
CA ASP A 75 1.35 -9.65 -5.07
C ASP A 75 -0.06 -10.24 -5.30
N ASN A 76 -0.57 -11.01 -4.32
CA ASN A 76 -1.85 -11.73 -4.40
C ASN A 76 -3.02 -10.78 -4.78
N PRO A 77 -3.67 -10.99 -5.95
CA PRO A 77 -4.76 -10.14 -6.42
C PRO A 77 -5.98 -10.13 -5.51
N GLN A 78 -6.35 -11.27 -4.93
CA GLN A 78 -7.49 -11.36 -4.04
C GLN A 78 -7.26 -10.52 -2.78
N MET A 79 -6.11 -10.71 -2.12
CA MET A 79 -5.76 -9.97 -0.91
C MET A 79 -5.69 -8.46 -1.17
N ARG A 80 -5.10 -8.04 -2.29
CA ARG A 80 -5.03 -6.62 -2.67
C ARG A 80 -6.42 -6.01 -2.90
N ASN A 81 -7.33 -6.74 -3.55
CA ASN A 81 -8.71 -6.29 -3.75
C ASN A 81 -9.42 -6.14 -2.40
N GLU A 82 -9.31 -7.14 -1.51
CA GLU A 82 -9.88 -7.09 -0.16
C GLU A 82 -9.35 -5.88 0.64
N ILE A 83 -8.03 -5.63 0.62
CA ILE A 83 -7.40 -4.47 1.27
C ILE A 83 -7.94 -3.16 0.69
N THR A 84 -8.09 -3.10 -0.64
CA THR A 84 -8.59 -1.91 -1.34
C THR A 84 -10.05 -1.65 -0.97
N ASP A 85 -10.88 -2.68 -0.96
CA ASP A 85 -12.30 -2.60 -0.60
C ASP A 85 -12.49 -2.19 0.86
N CYS A 86 -11.71 -2.78 1.78
CA CYS A 86 -11.78 -2.45 3.21
C CYS A 86 -11.40 -0.99 3.52
N ASN A 87 -10.53 -0.37 2.70
CA ASN A 87 -10.01 0.97 2.95
C ASN A 87 -10.30 1.97 1.81
N GLN A 88 -11.28 1.67 0.97
CA GLN A 88 -11.54 2.35 -0.30
C GLN A 88 -11.64 3.87 -0.14
N ARG A 89 -12.46 4.34 0.81
CA ARG A 89 -12.72 5.78 1.01
C ARG A 89 -11.45 6.57 1.34
N ILE A 90 -10.56 6.00 2.14
CA ILE A 90 -9.31 6.66 2.54
C ILE A 90 -8.33 6.66 1.37
N ILE A 91 -8.25 5.54 0.64
CA ILE A 91 -7.42 5.40 -0.55
C ILE A 91 -7.84 6.42 -1.62
N GLU A 92 -9.12 6.49 -1.96
CA GLU A 92 -9.68 7.44 -2.93
C GLU A 92 -9.37 8.89 -2.56
N LYS A 93 -9.56 9.24 -1.28
CA LYS A 93 -9.22 10.56 -0.76
C LYS A 93 -7.75 10.89 -1.01
N TYR A 94 -6.83 10.04 -0.58
CA TYR A 94 -5.40 10.33 -0.69
C TYR A 94 -4.86 10.26 -2.12
N LEU A 95 -5.40 9.39 -2.98
CA LEU A 95 -5.08 9.40 -4.41
C LEU A 95 -5.52 10.72 -5.05
N THR A 96 -6.71 11.22 -4.71
CA THR A 96 -7.20 12.52 -5.20
C THR A 96 -6.30 13.66 -4.73
N GLU A 97 -5.98 13.71 -3.44
CA GLU A 97 -5.05 14.70 -2.88
C GLU A 97 -3.67 14.64 -3.54
N TRP A 98 -3.16 13.43 -3.81
CA TRP A 98 -1.89 13.24 -4.49
C TRP A 98 -1.93 13.70 -5.96
N LEU A 99 -3.02 13.41 -6.68
CA LEU A 99 -3.19 13.91 -8.05
C LEU A 99 -3.21 15.43 -8.11
N GLU A 100 -3.91 16.10 -7.18
CA GLU A 100 -3.89 17.56 -7.08
C GLU A 100 -2.50 18.09 -6.71
N PHE A 101 -1.80 17.42 -5.80
CA PHE A 101 -0.42 17.74 -5.45
C PHE A 101 0.54 17.66 -6.66
N LEU A 102 0.38 16.64 -7.51
CA LEU A 102 1.15 16.49 -8.74
C LEU A 102 0.85 17.61 -9.74
N LYS A 103 -0.43 17.94 -9.95
CA LYS A 103 -0.83 19.04 -10.85
C LYS A 103 -0.21 20.37 -10.46
N GLN A 104 -0.16 20.68 -9.16
CA GLN A 104 0.43 21.93 -8.65
C GLN A 104 1.95 22.01 -8.79
N ARG A 105 2.66 20.87 -8.85
CA ARG A 105 4.13 20.82 -8.92
C ARG A 105 4.68 20.66 -10.34
N HIS A 106 3.83 20.32 -11.30
CA HIS A 106 4.23 20.05 -12.69
C HIS A 106 3.58 21.01 -13.71
N THR A 107 2.99 22.12 -13.23
CA THR A 107 2.78 23.39 -13.95
C THR A 107 3.79 24.41 -13.46
#